data_AF-A0A954NDY0-F1
#
_entry.id   AF-A0A954NDY0-F1
#
_cell.length_a   1.000
_cell.length_b   1.000
_cell.length_c   1.000
_cell.angle_alpha   90.00
_cell.angle_beta   90.00
_cell.angle_gamma   90.00
#
_symmetry.space_group_name_H-M   'P 1'
#
loop_
_entity.id
_entity.type
_entity.pdbx_description
1 polymer ?
#
loop_
_entity_poly.entity_id
_entity_poly.type
_entity_poly.pdbx_seq_one_letter_code
_entity_poly.pdbx_strand_id
1 'polypeptide(L)'
;MDASTKPTATASDPSASRHATADASTLLNLPNQLTIARLVLSVVLFVLIALDYYLVGLFLFIIAASTDWLDGYFARKYGMVTVLGRIMDPFADKLIICGTFIFLAANPQSGIAPWMVVVVVGRELLVTTIRAFFEQQGIDFSAVWSGKVKMFLQCIAAGVSLGYLALYGDSSEPPQWAHWVLAGWVWAAVISTIYSGVGYIQKAVQMTQR
;
A
#
# COMPACT_ATOMS: atom_id res chain seq x y z
N MET A 1 25.09 -48.47 56.71
CA MET A 1 26.45 -48.12 56.28
C MET A 1 26.48 -48.17 54.78
N ASP A 2 26.81 -47.01 54.20
CA ASP A 2 27.43 -46.78 52.90
C ASP A 2 26.66 -47.20 51.64
N ALA A 3 26.07 -46.25 50.89
CA ALA A 3 26.72 -45.33 49.94
C ALA A 3 27.33 -46.05 48.73
N SER A 4 26.70 -45.92 47.56
CA SER A 4 27.41 -45.61 46.32
C SER A 4 26.43 -45.25 45.19
N THR A 5 26.33 -43.94 44.98
CA THR A 5 25.87 -43.23 43.79
C THR A 5 26.35 -43.79 42.46
N LYS A 6 25.48 -43.78 41.45
CA LYS A 6 25.85 -43.72 40.03
C LYS A 6 25.08 -42.55 39.38
N PRO A 7 25.69 -41.75 38.49
CA PRO A 7 25.16 -40.45 38.12
C PRO A 7 24.01 -40.57 37.11
N THR A 8 23.01 -39.72 37.34
CA THR A 8 21.88 -39.42 36.47
C THR A 8 22.36 -39.01 35.08
N ALA A 9 22.13 -39.87 34.08
CA ALA A 9 22.19 -39.46 32.68
C ALA A 9 20.91 -38.66 32.38
N THR A 10 21.00 -37.34 32.42
CA THR A 10 19.99 -36.43 31.89
C THR A 10 19.82 -36.71 30.40
N ALA A 11 18.74 -37.40 30.04
CA ALA A 11 18.25 -37.46 28.68
C ALA A 11 17.84 -36.03 28.28
N SER A 12 18.65 -35.40 27.45
CA SER A 12 18.33 -34.12 26.81
C SER A 12 17.10 -34.31 25.93
N ASP A 13 15.99 -33.70 26.33
CA ASP A 13 14.72 -33.70 25.62
C ASP A 13 14.88 -33.10 24.20
N PRO A 14 14.72 -33.88 23.12
CA PRO A 14 14.87 -33.40 21.75
C PRO A 14 13.64 -32.64 21.24
N SER A 15 12.61 -32.43 22.07
CA SER A 15 11.40 -31.69 21.69
C SER A 15 11.60 -30.17 21.71
N ALA A 16 12.51 -29.65 22.55
CA ALA A 16 12.72 -28.22 22.71
C ALA A 16 13.41 -27.56 21.51
N SER A 17 14.20 -28.30 20.72
CA SER A 17 14.94 -27.75 19.58
C SER A 17 14.15 -27.75 18.26
N ARG A 18 12.99 -28.42 18.20
CA ARG A 18 12.16 -28.51 16.98
C ARG A 18 11.20 -27.33 16.80
N HIS A 19 10.94 -26.58 17.86
CA HIS A 19 10.02 -25.44 17.81
C HIS A 19 10.69 -24.12 17.38
N ALA A 20 12.01 -24.00 17.49
CA ALA A 20 12.72 -22.76 17.12
C ALA A 20 13.10 -22.68 15.62
N THR A 21 13.17 -23.81 14.92
CA THR A 21 13.61 -23.86 13.51
C THR A 21 12.47 -23.89 12.50
N ALA A 22 11.23 -24.13 12.93
CA ALA A 22 10.06 -24.14 12.05
C ALA A 22 9.52 -22.72 11.73
N ASP A 23 9.77 -21.74 12.59
CA ASP A 23 9.28 -20.36 12.44
C ASP A 23 10.08 -19.52 11.43
N ALA A 24 11.35 -19.87 11.16
CA ALA A 24 12.14 -19.14 10.15
C ALA A 24 11.74 -19.51 8.71
N SER A 25 11.26 -20.74 8.48
CA SER A 25 10.85 -21.21 7.15
C SER A 25 9.47 -20.72 6.70
N THR A 26 8.60 -20.28 7.62
CA THR A 26 7.29 -19.69 7.31
C THR A 26 7.35 -18.19 6.98
N LEU A 27 8.44 -17.50 7.35
CA LEU A 27 8.70 -16.10 7.02
C LEU A 27 9.16 -15.91 5.57
N LEU A 28 9.68 -16.95 4.93
CA LEU A 28 10.11 -16.97 3.52
C LEU A 28 9.01 -17.48 2.57
N ASN A 29 7.74 -17.19 2.88
CA ASN A 29 6.68 -17.33 1.89
C ASN A 29 6.83 -16.21 0.87
N LEU A 30 6.91 -16.56 -0.42
CA LEU A 30 7.03 -15.64 -1.55
C LEU A 30 6.09 -14.40 -1.43
N PRO A 31 4.80 -14.53 -1.08
CA PRO A 31 3.94 -13.35 -0.90
C PRO A 31 4.35 -12.43 0.26
N ASN A 32 4.86 -12.95 1.38
CA ASN A 32 5.34 -12.12 2.48
C ASN A 32 6.56 -11.28 2.06
N GLN A 33 7.45 -11.86 1.25
CA GLN A 33 8.61 -11.14 0.72
C GLN A 33 8.18 -9.98 -0.19
N LEU A 34 7.12 -10.16 -0.97
CA LEU A 34 6.59 -9.13 -1.85
C LEU A 34 5.94 -7.98 -1.07
N THR A 35 5.14 -8.28 -0.04
CA THR A 35 4.57 -7.26 0.84
C THR A 35 5.67 -6.45 1.53
N ILE A 36 6.69 -7.12 2.06
CA ILE A 36 7.84 -6.49 2.71
C ILE A 36 8.62 -5.65 1.71
N ALA A 37 8.92 -6.19 0.53
CA ALA A 37 9.59 -5.46 -0.53
C ALA A 37 8.82 -4.18 -0.88
N ARG A 38 7.50 -4.26 -1.07
CA ARG A 38 6.66 -3.09 -1.36
C ARG A 38 6.71 -2.04 -0.25
N LEU A 39 6.67 -2.48 1.01
CA LEU A 39 6.79 -1.57 2.15
C LEU A 39 8.15 -0.86 2.17
N VAL A 40 9.23 -1.61 1.92
CA VAL A 40 10.59 -1.05 1.80
C VAL A 40 10.68 -0.08 0.62
N LEU A 41 10.20 -0.46 -0.57
CA LEU A 41 10.16 0.43 -1.74
C LEU A 41 9.37 1.72 -1.44
N SER A 42 8.26 1.62 -0.72
CA SER A 42 7.46 2.80 -0.35
C SER A 42 8.24 3.73 0.58
N VAL A 43 8.94 3.20 1.58
CA VAL A 43 9.78 4.01 2.48
C VAL A 43 10.91 4.67 1.70
N VAL A 44 11.59 3.93 0.81
CA VAL A 44 12.64 4.47 -0.05
C VAL A 44 12.09 5.59 -0.94
N LEU A 45 10.92 5.41 -1.53
CA LEU A 45 10.25 6.43 -2.32
C LEU A 45 10.03 7.71 -1.51
N PHE A 46 9.54 7.60 -0.27
CA PHE A 46 9.27 8.76 0.57
C PHE A 46 10.54 9.53 0.91
N VAL A 47 11.63 8.80 1.20
CA VAL A 47 12.95 9.41 1.44
C VAL A 47 13.43 10.13 0.19
N LEU A 48 13.27 9.54 -1.00
CA LEU A 48 13.66 10.19 -2.26
C LEU A 48 12.86 11.47 -2.50
N ILE A 49 11.55 11.46 -2.25
CA ILE A 49 10.71 12.66 -2.39
C ILE A 49 11.11 13.73 -1.37
N ALA A 50 11.38 13.34 -0.11
CA ALA A 50 11.79 14.26 0.95
C ALA A 50 13.17 14.90 0.72
N LEU A 51 14.02 14.26 -0.08
CA LEU A 51 15.34 14.74 -0.47
C LEU A 51 15.36 15.35 -1.87
N ASP A 52 14.18 15.68 -2.43
CA ASP A 52 14.01 16.30 -3.75
C ASP A 52 14.54 15.47 -4.94
N TYR A 53 14.80 14.16 -4.76
CA TYR A 53 15.18 13.24 -5.84
C TYR A 53 13.97 12.75 -6.65
N TYR A 54 13.18 13.68 -7.19
CA TYR A 54 11.90 13.42 -7.84
C TYR A 54 12.01 12.51 -9.08
N LEU A 55 13.07 12.64 -9.87
CA LEU A 55 13.27 11.81 -11.07
C LEU A 55 13.48 10.34 -10.71
N VAL A 56 14.35 10.07 -9.74
CA VAL A 56 14.60 8.71 -9.24
C VAL A 56 13.35 8.18 -8.54
N GLY A 57 12.67 9.04 -7.77
CA GLY A 57 11.39 8.73 -7.14
C GLY A 57 10.31 8.33 -8.16
N LEU A 58 10.22 9.02 -9.31
CA LEU A 58 9.29 8.69 -10.39
C LEU A 58 9.54 7.28 -10.93
N PHE A 59 10.79 6.95 -11.27
CA PHE A 59 11.12 5.62 -11.76
C PHE A 59 10.80 4.54 -10.73
N LEU A 60 11.17 4.78 -9.46
CA LEU A 60 10.90 3.83 -8.38
C LEU A 60 9.39 3.67 -8.12
N PHE A 61 8.62 4.76 -8.20
CA PHE A 61 7.16 4.73 -8.10
C PHE A 61 6.53 3.91 -9.23
N ILE A 62 6.96 4.11 -10.49
CA ILE A 62 6.46 3.34 -11.63
C ILE A 62 6.75 1.85 -11.45
N ILE A 63 7.99 1.50 -11.04
CA ILE A 63 8.37 0.12 -10.77
C ILE A 63 7.47 -0.45 -9.67
N ALA A 64 7.39 0.21 -8.52
CA ALA A 64 6.63 -0.28 -7.38
C ALA A 64 5.12 -0.43 -7.68
N ALA A 65 4.52 0.52 -8.39
CA ALA A 65 3.12 0.47 -8.81
C ALA A 65 2.87 -0.64 -9.86
N SER A 66 3.84 -0.93 -10.72
CA SER A 66 3.73 -2.00 -11.73
C SER A 66 3.92 -3.39 -11.10
N THR A 67 4.83 -3.49 -10.12
CA THR A 67 5.11 -4.72 -9.37
C THR A 67 3.87 -5.22 -8.62
N ASP A 68 3.04 -4.31 -8.08
CA ASP A 68 1.78 -4.67 -7.41
C ASP A 68 0.81 -5.47 -8.30
N TRP A 69 0.67 -5.05 -9.56
CA TRP A 69 -0.20 -5.74 -10.51
C TRP A 69 0.33 -7.11 -10.91
N LEU A 70 1.66 -7.21 -11.11
CA LEU A 70 2.32 -8.43 -11.55
C LEU A 70 2.28 -9.51 -10.45
N ASP A 71 2.56 -9.11 -9.21
CA ASP A 71 2.69 -10.05 -8.09
C ASP A 71 1.35 -10.53 -7.55
N GLY A 72 0.31 -9.67 -7.61
CA GLY A 72 -1.06 -10.09 -7.31
C GLY A 72 -1.59 -11.18 -8.25
N TYR A 73 -1.02 -11.32 -9.45
CA TYR A 73 -1.33 -12.43 -10.36
C TYR A 73 -0.62 -13.72 -9.93
N PHE A 74 0.67 -13.66 -9.58
CA PHE A 74 1.43 -14.84 -9.18
C PHE A 74 1.04 -15.35 -7.78
N ALA A 75 0.82 -14.47 -6.81
CA ALA A 75 0.45 -14.86 -5.44
C ALA A 75 -0.87 -15.64 -5.39
N ARG A 76 -1.87 -15.26 -6.20
CA ARG A 76 -3.16 -15.98 -6.31
C ARG A 76 -3.02 -17.36 -6.95
N LYS A 77 -1.99 -17.58 -7.76
CA LYS A 77 -1.74 -18.84 -8.45
C LYS A 77 -1.08 -19.90 -7.55
N TYR A 78 -0.32 -19.48 -6.55
CA TYR A 78 0.48 -20.39 -5.71
C TYR A 78 -0.09 -20.69 -4.32
N GLY A 79 -1.23 -20.12 -3.93
CA GLY A 79 -2.05 -20.57 -2.79
C GLY A 79 -1.43 -20.47 -1.39
N MET A 80 -0.22 -19.93 -1.24
CA MET A 80 0.53 -19.85 0.03
C MET A 80 0.34 -18.49 0.70
N VAL A 81 -0.84 -18.24 1.27
CA VAL A 81 -1.13 -16.96 1.96
C VAL A 81 -1.04 -17.13 3.46
N THR A 82 -0.10 -16.43 4.11
CA THR A 82 -0.04 -16.37 5.58
C THR A 82 -1.09 -15.40 6.12
N VAL A 83 -1.54 -15.60 7.36
CA VAL A 83 -2.52 -14.71 8.02
C VAL A 83 -1.99 -13.27 8.11
N LEU A 84 -0.70 -13.11 8.45
CA LEU A 84 -0.04 -11.81 8.52
C LEU A 84 0.04 -11.14 7.13
N GLY A 85 0.44 -11.87 6.10
CA GLY A 85 0.52 -11.35 4.73
C GLY A 85 -0.83 -10.85 4.22
N ARG A 86 -1.92 -11.57 4.53
CA ARG A 86 -3.29 -11.17 4.15
C ARG A 86 -3.69 -9.79 4.70
N ILE A 87 -3.20 -9.42 5.88
CA ILE A 87 -3.50 -8.13 6.52
C ILE A 87 -2.53 -7.05 6.00
N MET A 88 -1.25 -7.40 5.87
CA MET A 88 -0.21 -6.47 5.45
C MET A 88 -0.31 -6.09 3.96
N ASP A 89 -0.81 -6.97 3.10
CA ASP A 89 -0.91 -6.72 1.65
C ASP A 89 -1.84 -5.54 1.31
N PRO A 90 -3.11 -5.50 1.78
CA PRO A 90 -3.98 -4.34 1.58
C PRO A 90 -3.41 -3.06 2.18
N PHE A 91 -2.69 -3.17 3.30
CA PHE A 91 -2.04 -2.01 3.93
C PHE A 91 -0.91 -1.46 3.07
N ALA A 92 0.01 -2.32 2.61
CA ALA A 92 1.14 -1.93 1.77
C ALA A 92 0.67 -1.35 0.41
N ASP A 93 -0.41 -1.90 -0.17
CA ASP A 93 -1.05 -1.37 -1.39
C ASP A 93 -1.50 0.09 -1.19
N LYS A 94 -2.16 0.41 -0.07
CA LYS A 94 -2.60 1.79 0.20
C LYS A 94 -1.47 2.71 0.62
N LEU A 95 -0.46 2.18 1.29
CA LEU A 95 0.63 2.96 1.83
C LEU A 95 1.42 3.67 0.74
N ILE A 96 1.70 3.01 -0.39
CA ILE A 96 2.48 3.64 -1.47
C ILE A 96 1.78 4.87 -2.04
N ILE A 97 0.49 4.79 -2.36
CA ILE A 97 -0.27 5.90 -2.92
C ILE A 97 -0.52 6.98 -1.87
N CYS A 98 -1.01 6.59 -0.69
CA CYS A 98 -1.31 7.54 0.38
C CYS A 98 -0.05 8.29 0.83
N GLY A 99 1.05 7.57 1.05
CA GLY A 99 2.32 8.15 1.43
C GLY A 99 2.92 9.04 0.34
N THR A 100 2.85 8.64 -0.93
CA THR A 100 3.30 9.49 -2.04
C THR A 100 2.54 10.82 -2.07
N PHE A 101 1.22 10.79 -1.91
CA PHE A 101 0.41 12.01 -1.82
C PHE A 101 0.76 12.86 -0.60
N ILE A 102 1.01 12.24 0.57
CA ILE A 102 1.41 12.94 1.80
C ILE A 102 2.74 13.68 1.58
N PHE A 103 3.76 13.01 1.07
CA PHE A 103 5.08 13.61 0.86
C PHE A 103 5.07 14.66 -0.26
N LEU A 104 4.32 14.43 -1.34
CA LEU A 104 4.16 15.43 -2.39
C LEU A 104 3.45 16.69 -1.89
N ALA A 105 2.45 16.57 -1.01
CA ALA A 105 1.75 17.72 -0.47
C ALA A 105 2.61 18.63 0.43
N ALA A 106 3.79 18.16 0.86
CA ALA A 106 4.77 19.01 1.53
C ALA A 106 5.41 20.04 0.59
N ASN A 107 5.44 19.76 -0.72
CA ASN A 107 5.92 20.69 -1.74
C ASN A 107 4.73 21.40 -2.42
N PRO A 108 4.59 22.74 -2.28
CA PRO A 108 3.50 23.50 -2.90
C PRO A 108 3.43 23.42 -4.43
N GLN A 109 4.57 23.15 -5.09
CA GLN A 109 4.64 23.04 -6.56
C GLN A 109 4.11 21.68 -7.06
N SER A 110 3.87 20.71 -6.19
CA SER A 110 3.35 19.39 -6.57
C SER A 110 1.91 19.42 -7.11
N GLY A 111 1.19 20.53 -6.93
CA GLY A 111 -0.23 20.64 -7.28
C GLY A 111 -1.17 19.90 -6.32
N ILE A 112 -0.63 19.17 -5.33
CA ILE A 112 -1.40 18.43 -4.33
C ILE A 112 -1.49 19.26 -3.06
N ALA A 113 -2.70 19.71 -2.72
CA ALA A 113 -2.94 20.43 -1.48
C ALA A 113 -3.17 19.46 -0.29
N PRO A 114 -2.81 19.84 0.95
CA PRO A 114 -3.00 18.97 2.13
C PRO A 114 -4.44 18.46 2.32
N TRP A 115 -5.45 19.27 2.02
CA TRP A 115 -6.85 18.84 2.11
C TRP A 115 -7.21 17.75 1.10
N MET A 116 -6.58 17.74 -0.09
CA MET A 116 -6.77 16.69 -1.09
C MET A 116 -6.24 15.36 -0.59
N VAL A 117 -5.11 15.39 0.12
CA VAL A 117 -4.54 14.20 0.78
C VAL A 117 -5.51 13.66 1.82
N VAL A 118 -6.09 14.52 2.66
CA VAL A 118 -7.09 14.10 3.66
C VAL A 118 -8.28 13.39 2.99
N VAL A 119 -8.78 13.93 1.87
CA VAL A 119 -9.85 13.30 1.10
C VAL A 119 -9.43 11.94 0.56
N VAL A 120 -8.22 11.83 0.00
CA VAL A 120 -7.69 10.59 -0.56
C VAL A 120 -7.49 9.52 0.52
N VAL A 121 -6.73 9.83 1.55
CA VAL A 121 -6.41 8.91 2.65
C VAL A 121 -7.68 8.53 3.42
N GLY A 122 -8.50 9.52 3.79
CA GLY A 122 -9.75 9.28 4.51
C GLY A 122 -10.67 8.34 3.76
N ARG A 123 -10.81 8.52 2.44
CA ARG A 123 -11.60 7.63 1.59
C ARG A 123 -11.00 6.23 1.51
N GLU A 124 -9.69 6.09 1.32
CA GLU A 124 -9.04 4.77 1.26
C GLU A 124 -9.27 3.97 2.55
N LEU A 125 -9.10 4.60 3.71
CA LEU A 125 -9.33 3.97 5.00
C LEU A 125 -10.81 3.63 5.23
N LEU A 126 -11.72 4.54 4.90
CA LEU A 126 -13.16 4.35 5.05
C LEU A 126 -13.65 3.16 4.21
N VAL A 127 -13.31 3.13 2.92
CA VAL A 127 -13.76 2.05 2.02
C VAL A 127 -13.16 0.70 2.41
N THR A 128 -11.90 0.69 2.83
CA THR A 128 -11.23 -0.53 3.30
C THR A 128 -11.89 -1.08 4.57
N THR A 129 -12.24 -0.19 5.51
CA THR A 129 -12.89 -0.58 6.77
C THR A 129 -14.30 -1.11 6.54
N ILE A 130 -15.10 -0.42 5.72
CA ILE A 130 -16.46 -0.87 5.36
C ILE A 130 -16.40 -2.26 4.71
N ARG A 131 -15.49 -2.45 3.74
CA ARG A 131 -15.32 -3.74 3.07
C ARG A 131 -14.96 -4.83 4.07
N ALA A 132 -13.95 -4.60 4.92
CA ALA A 132 -13.52 -5.58 5.91
C ALA A 132 -14.67 -5.96 6.87
N PHE A 133 -15.50 -5.00 7.27
CA PHE A 133 -16.67 -5.24 8.14
C PHE A 133 -17.72 -6.15 7.48
N PHE A 134 -18.09 -5.90 6.21
CA PHE A 134 -19.07 -6.73 5.51
C PHE A 134 -18.52 -8.12 5.15
N GLU A 135 -17.24 -8.21 4.76
CA GLU A 135 -16.59 -9.49 4.45
C GLU A 135 -16.53 -10.40 5.70
N GLN A 136 -16.34 -9.84 6.90
CA GLN A 136 -16.41 -10.60 8.15
C GLN A 136 -17.81 -11.19 8.43
N GLN A 137 -18.87 -10.56 7.92
CA GLN A 137 -20.24 -11.07 8.03
C GLN A 137 -20.61 -12.07 6.93
N GLY A 138 -19.66 -12.41 6.04
CA GLY A 138 -19.91 -13.28 4.90
C GLY A 138 -20.71 -12.61 3.77
N ILE A 139 -20.90 -11.30 3.82
CA ILE A 139 -21.58 -10.53 2.77
C ILE A 139 -20.52 -10.13 1.74
N ASP A 140 -20.65 -10.60 0.50
CA ASP A 140 -19.73 -10.23 -0.57
C ASP A 140 -19.86 -8.75 -0.91
N PHE A 141 -18.91 -7.96 -0.39
CA PHE A 141 -18.77 -6.54 -0.69
C PHE A 141 -17.92 -6.33 -1.95
N SER A 142 -18.40 -6.88 -3.07
CA SER A 142 -17.63 -6.88 -4.32
C SER A 142 -17.34 -5.46 -4.82
N ALA A 143 -16.12 -5.28 -5.35
CA ALA A 143 -15.59 -3.98 -5.74
C ALA A 143 -16.38 -3.37 -6.92
N VAL A 144 -16.92 -2.16 -6.73
CA VAL A 144 -17.52 -1.39 -7.83
C VAL A 144 -16.41 -0.97 -8.80
N TRP A 145 -16.66 -1.05 -10.11
CA TRP A 145 -15.73 -0.66 -11.18
C TRP A 145 -15.10 0.73 -10.97
N SER A 146 -15.83 1.63 -10.31
CA SER A 146 -15.35 2.97 -9.90
C SER A 146 -14.06 2.95 -9.06
N GLY A 147 -13.80 1.88 -8.30
CA GLY A 147 -12.58 1.74 -7.50
C GLY A 147 -11.31 1.55 -8.34
N LYS A 148 -11.42 0.87 -9.50
CA LYS A 148 -10.28 0.66 -10.42
C LYS A 148 -9.90 1.96 -11.13
N VAL A 149 -10.90 2.68 -11.64
CA VAL A 149 -10.70 3.97 -12.31
C VAL A 149 -10.03 4.97 -11.38
N LYS A 150 -10.51 5.08 -10.12
CA LYS A 150 -9.87 5.93 -9.12
C LYS A 150 -8.40 5.58 -8.90
N MET A 151 -8.08 4.30 -8.71
CA MET A 151 -6.70 3.88 -8.47
C MET A 151 -5.79 4.25 -9.64
N PHE A 152 -6.26 4.01 -10.87
CA PHE A 152 -5.54 4.40 -12.08
C PHE A 152 -5.30 5.92 -12.15
N LEU A 153 -6.32 6.73 -11.86
CA LEU A 153 -6.19 8.19 -11.84
C LEU A 153 -5.25 8.69 -10.73
N GLN A 154 -5.27 8.07 -9.55
CA GLN A 154 -4.33 8.40 -8.47
C GLN A 154 -2.88 8.06 -8.84
N CYS A 155 -2.65 6.93 -9.50
CA CYS A 155 -1.32 6.57 -10.00
C CYS A 155 -0.81 7.58 -11.04
N ILE A 156 -1.67 7.99 -11.98
CA ILE A 156 -1.31 9.00 -12.96
C ILE A 156 -1.04 10.34 -12.27
N ALA A 157 -1.90 10.78 -11.36
CA ALA A 157 -1.71 12.05 -10.64
C ALA A 157 -0.39 12.06 -9.86
N ALA A 158 -0.06 10.99 -9.13
CA ALA A 158 1.22 10.87 -8.43
C ALA A 158 2.41 10.89 -9.41
N GLY A 159 2.35 10.13 -10.49
CA GLY A 159 3.41 10.09 -11.50
C GLY A 159 3.61 11.43 -12.21
N VAL A 160 2.52 12.12 -12.57
CA VAL A 160 2.56 13.46 -13.18
C VAL A 160 3.11 14.49 -12.20
N SER A 161 2.74 14.41 -10.92
CA SER A 161 3.27 15.31 -9.88
C SER A 161 4.77 15.12 -9.70
N LEU A 162 5.24 13.87 -9.59
CA LEU A 162 6.67 13.55 -9.52
C LEU A 162 7.42 13.99 -10.78
N GLY A 163 6.86 13.73 -11.96
CA GLY A 163 7.46 14.15 -13.23
C GLY A 163 7.50 15.68 -13.40
N TYR A 164 6.47 16.39 -12.96
CA TYR A 164 6.43 17.84 -12.96
C TYR A 164 7.52 18.42 -12.06
N LEU A 165 7.64 17.92 -10.83
CA LEU A 165 8.71 18.33 -9.91
C LEU A 165 10.10 17.97 -10.43
N ALA A 166 10.25 16.80 -11.06
CA ALA A 166 11.52 16.38 -11.64
C ALA A 166 11.99 17.26 -12.82
N LEU A 167 11.06 17.75 -13.64
CA LEU A 167 11.36 18.56 -14.81
C LEU A 167 11.41 20.06 -14.50
N TYR A 168 10.58 20.51 -13.56
CA TYR A 168 10.31 21.93 -13.35
C TYR A 168 10.45 22.39 -11.89
N GLY A 169 10.86 21.52 -10.95
CA GLY A 169 11.00 21.88 -9.53
C GLY A 169 11.96 23.05 -9.30
N ASP A 170 13.10 23.04 -9.99
CA ASP A 170 14.11 24.12 -9.92
C ASP A 170 13.85 25.28 -10.89
N SER A 171 12.80 25.18 -11.71
CA SER A 171 12.50 26.19 -12.74
C SER A 171 11.70 27.34 -12.14
N SER A 172 12.21 28.57 -12.27
CA SER A 172 11.54 29.79 -11.80
C SER A 172 10.23 30.07 -12.54
N GLU A 173 10.15 29.68 -13.82
CA GLU A 173 8.98 29.88 -14.68
C GLU A 173 8.61 28.59 -15.43
N PRO A 174 7.88 27.67 -14.79
CA PRO A 174 7.39 26.48 -15.46
C PRO A 174 6.38 26.85 -16.55
N PRO A 175 6.36 26.14 -17.69
CA PRO A 175 5.42 26.43 -18.76
C PRO A 175 3.99 26.20 -18.28
N GLN A 176 3.11 27.16 -18.59
CA GLN A 176 1.75 27.20 -18.06
C GLN A 176 0.92 25.95 -18.43
N TRP A 177 1.14 25.38 -19.62
CA TRP A 177 0.45 24.16 -20.05
C TRP A 177 0.77 22.97 -19.13
N ALA A 178 2.01 22.87 -18.61
CA ALA A 178 2.41 21.79 -17.72
C ALA A 178 1.70 21.88 -16.37
N HIS A 179 1.51 23.10 -15.86
CA HIS A 179 0.74 23.35 -14.65
C HIS A 179 -0.74 22.95 -14.83
N TRP A 180 -1.35 23.28 -15.97
CA TRP A 180 -2.73 22.86 -16.27
C TRP A 180 -2.87 21.34 -16.41
N VAL A 181 -1.90 20.67 -17.02
CA VAL A 181 -1.87 19.20 -17.11
C VAL A 181 -1.79 18.58 -15.71
N LEU A 182 -0.88 19.08 -14.87
CA LEU A 182 -0.74 18.65 -13.48
C LEU A 182 -2.05 18.82 -12.71
N ALA A 183 -2.61 20.03 -12.73
CA ALA A 183 -3.87 20.35 -12.05
C ALA A 183 -5.00 19.45 -12.55
N GLY A 184 -5.12 19.23 -13.86
CA GLY A 184 -6.13 18.37 -14.46
C GLY A 184 -6.09 16.94 -13.91
N TRP A 185 -4.90 16.33 -13.82
CA TRP A 185 -4.74 14.98 -13.30
C TRP A 185 -4.98 14.89 -11.79
N VAL A 186 -4.49 15.85 -11.00
CA VAL A 186 -4.73 15.90 -9.56
C VAL A 186 -6.23 16.05 -9.26
N TRP A 187 -6.92 16.98 -9.94
CA TRP A 187 -8.37 17.15 -9.77
C TRP A 187 -9.16 15.92 -10.25
N ALA A 188 -8.76 15.28 -11.35
CA ALA A 188 -9.38 14.03 -11.79
C ALA A 188 -9.24 12.91 -10.72
N ALA A 189 -8.07 12.80 -10.09
CA ALA A 189 -7.86 11.86 -8.99
C ALA A 189 -8.74 12.18 -7.77
N VAL A 190 -8.85 13.44 -7.36
CA VAL A 190 -9.69 13.85 -6.23
C VAL A 190 -11.17 13.63 -6.52
N ILE A 191 -11.67 14.07 -7.68
CA ILE A 191 -13.08 13.92 -8.08
C ILE A 191 -13.47 12.45 -8.17
N SER A 192 -12.63 11.61 -8.81
CA SER A 192 -12.88 10.17 -8.88
C SER A 192 -12.85 9.50 -7.50
N THR A 193 -12.03 10.00 -6.58
CA THR A 193 -11.97 9.53 -5.20
C THR A 193 -13.26 9.83 -4.45
N ILE A 194 -13.77 11.07 -4.53
CA ILE A 194 -15.03 11.48 -3.92
C ILE A 194 -16.20 10.69 -4.52
N TYR A 195 -16.30 10.65 -5.85
CA TYR A 195 -17.35 9.93 -6.57
C TYR A 195 -17.40 8.46 -6.14
N SER A 196 -16.24 7.81 -6.09
CA SER A 196 -16.16 6.43 -5.66
C SER A 196 -16.49 6.27 -4.17
N GLY A 197 -16.04 7.19 -3.30
CA GLY A 197 -16.38 7.18 -1.88
C GLY A 197 -17.89 7.23 -1.62
N VAL A 198 -18.60 8.14 -2.29
CA VAL A 198 -20.07 8.26 -2.19
C VAL A 198 -20.76 6.97 -2.63
N GLY A 199 -20.37 6.40 -3.77
CA GLY A 199 -20.98 5.17 -4.26
C GLY A 199 -20.78 3.97 -3.32
N TYR A 200 -19.65 3.90 -2.63
CA TYR A 200 -19.39 2.86 -1.63
C TYR A 200 -20.23 3.04 -0.36
N ILE A 201 -20.37 4.27 0.13
CA ILE A 201 -21.20 4.59 1.30
C ILE A 201 -22.68 4.29 1.00
N GLN A 202 -23.18 4.69 -0.16
CA GLN A 202 -24.56 4.40 -0.57
C GLN A 202 -24.83 2.89 -0.61
N LYS A 203 -23.90 2.12 -1.19
CA LYS A 203 -23.99 0.65 -1.21
C LYS A 203 -24.01 0.05 0.20
N ALA A 204 -23.18 0.55 1.11
CA ALA A 204 -23.14 0.11 2.50
C ALA A 204 -24.44 0.39 3.26
N VAL A 205 -25.02 1.59 3.07
CA VAL A 205 -26.31 1.96 3.69
C VAL A 205 -27.44 1.07 3.18
N GLN A 206 -27.51 0.82 1.88
CA GLN A 206 -28.54 -0.06 1.29
C GLN A 206 -28.46 -1.50 1.79
N MET A 207 -27.26 -2.01 2.05
CA MET A 207 -27.05 -3.36 2.58
C MET A 207 -27.42 -3.49 4.06
N THR A 208 -27.27 -2.42 4.84
CA THR A 208 -27.63 -2.42 6.27
C THR A 208 -29.14 -2.33 6.49
N GLN A 209 -29.88 -1.82 5.50
CA GLN A 209 -31.34 -1.66 5.56
C GLN A 209 -32.13 -2.90 5.08
N ARG A 210 -31.46 -4.00 4.72
CA ARG A 210 -32.07 -5.27 4.32
C ARG A 210 -31.85 -6.33 5.40
#